data_AF-D4B611-F1
#
_entry.id   AF-D4B611-F1
#
_cell.length_a   1.000
_cell.length_b   1.000
_cell.length_c   1.000
_cell.angle_alpha   90.00
_cell.angle_beta   90.00
_cell.angle_gamma   90.00
#
_symmetry.space_group_name_H-M   'P 1'
#
loop_
_entity.id
_entity.type
_entity.pdbx_description
1 polymer ?
#
loop_
_entity_poly.entity_id
_entity_poly.type
_entity_poly.pdbx_seq_one_letter_code
_entity_poly.pdbx_strand_id
1 'polypeptide(L)'
;MNVLLKPCLPPNQKAASEACRAISLDQAVNYLSFFLGVSTAVVLALPVIYFFGRNQSPPASSDTCLCSPELDDDARKGDCEVDGDALSGFITLNESSTADLHAKLKWNRAVDLSKFFIRWGRKYPSDRRRLEEERSRKSQTCRGSNTPNTRQIQDAFEVPTEIPVVLRPLAPEVHTLLQKYGCERDCLSSSSDDDKVSVRFALSRALRNGKVLWGHFSRAVIQLDERTVVKLGHNLLLTDADITAYIQSLTNDIPAPRPLGAISIGKTTYMFMTFIEGSSLDKLWSSLSTEEKISIQDQLDVILEKLRMLPLPSHFLGSGNPPYCIDCRMWKRTSPQQIENEAQFNEFLVSGNHPPTMGPYIKFVHSMLRSDHRIVMTHGDLHPRNIMVSKDRDQSIRVTGLVDWELGGAYPEYWEFTKSLNTMLPVRTGDWVFFLPHKGMGKYFAEFAIDQFVEKLVS
;
A
#
# COMPACT_ATOMS: atom_id res chain seq x y z
N MET A 1 -25.35 75.83 -3.07
CA MET A 1 -26.06 75.69 -4.35
C MET A 1 -25.45 74.47 -5.05
N ASN A 2 -26.22 73.37 -5.15
CA ASN A 2 -25.98 72.15 -5.96
C ASN A 2 -24.74 71.28 -5.62
N VAL A 3 -24.70 69.93 -5.67
CA VAL A 3 -25.64 68.83 -5.98
C VAL A 3 -24.85 67.49 -5.78
N LEU A 4 -25.48 66.43 -5.23
CA LEU A 4 -25.32 64.95 -5.49
C LEU A 4 -23.92 64.28 -5.43
N LEU A 5 -23.66 62.99 -5.08
CA LEU A 5 -24.39 61.73 -4.88
C LEU A 5 -23.43 60.73 -4.17
N LYS A 6 -23.95 59.80 -3.35
CA LYS A 6 -23.25 58.54 -2.95
C LYS A 6 -23.35 57.48 -4.05
N PRO A 7 -22.54 56.40 -3.99
CA PRO A 7 -23.16 55.10 -3.72
C PRO A 7 -22.40 54.20 -2.73
N CYS A 8 -23.18 53.29 -2.14
CA CYS A 8 -22.84 52.29 -1.13
C CYS A 8 -21.99 51.12 -1.65
N LEU A 9 -21.20 50.50 -0.75
CA LEU A 9 -20.69 49.12 -0.86
C LEU A 9 -21.25 48.29 0.32
N PRO A 10 -21.54 46.97 0.14
CA PRO A 10 -22.28 46.14 1.10
C PRO A 10 -21.43 45.63 2.27
N PRO A 11 -22.05 45.22 3.39
CA PRO A 11 -21.35 44.91 4.64
C PRO A 11 -20.87 43.45 4.64
N ASN A 12 -19.62 43.20 4.22
CA ASN A 12 -19.03 41.86 4.40
C ASN A 12 -17.50 41.84 4.59
N GLN A 13 -16.90 42.93 5.08
CA GLN A 13 -15.46 42.99 5.34
C GLN A 13 -15.05 43.31 6.79
N LYS A 14 -16.00 43.29 7.75
CA LYS A 14 -15.65 43.45 9.17
C LYS A 14 -15.61 42.16 9.99
N ALA A 15 -16.15 41.04 9.51
CA ALA A 15 -16.11 39.76 10.24
C ALA A 15 -14.86 38.90 9.94
N ALA A 16 -14.16 39.14 8.82
CA ALA A 16 -12.95 38.38 8.45
C ALA A 16 -11.67 38.84 9.20
N SER A 17 -11.73 39.97 9.93
CA SER A 17 -10.57 40.52 10.64
C SER A 17 -10.43 40.03 12.08
N GLU A 18 -11.46 39.40 12.66
CA GLU A 18 -11.45 38.98 14.07
C GLU A 18 -11.30 37.45 14.25
N ALA A 19 -11.56 36.65 13.22
CA ALA A 19 -11.34 35.19 13.26
C ALA A 19 -9.86 34.76 13.10
N CYS A 20 -8.97 35.66 12.64
CA CYS A 20 -7.53 35.37 12.49
C CYS A 20 -6.69 35.66 13.76
N ARG A 21 -7.30 35.98 14.91
CA ARG A 21 -6.57 36.33 16.14
C ARG A 21 -6.62 35.29 17.27
N ALA A 22 -7.05 34.06 16.98
CA ALA A 22 -7.03 32.95 17.95
C ALA A 22 -6.25 31.73 17.43
N ILE A 23 -5.04 31.95 16.93
CA ILE A 23 -4.02 30.91 16.79
C ILE A 23 -2.96 31.25 17.85
N SER A 24 -2.78 30.38 18.85
CA SER A 24 -1.90 30.66 19.98
C SER A 24 -0.45 30.89 19.50
N LEU A 25 0.26 31.80 20.18
CA LEU A 25 1.67 32.11 19.90
C LEU A 25 2.56 30.85 19.91
N ASP A 26 2.16 29.78 20.60
CA ASP A 26 2.90 28.50 20.65
C ASP A 26 2.90 27.74 19.32
N GLN A 27 1.87 27.88 18.48
CA GLN A 27 1.89 27.26 17.14
C GLN A 27 2.83 28.01 16.20
N ALA A 28 2.84 29.35 16.25
CA ALA A 28 3.69 30.17 15.38
C ALA A 28 5.20 30.00 15.66
N VAL A 29 5.59 29.78 16.92
CA VAL A 29 6.99 29.53 17.30
C VAL A 29 7.47 28.17 16.77
N ASN A 30 6.62 27.15 16.77
CA ASN A 30 6.94 25.82 16.20
C ASN A 30 7.10 25.85 14.66
N TYR A 31 6.34 26.69 13.96
CA TYR A 31 6.49 26.87 12.50
C TYR A 31 7.80 27.57 12.12
N LEU A 32 8.31 28.49 12.96
CA LEU A 32 9.57 29.19 12.69
C LEU A 32 10.80 28.29 12.94
N SER A 33 10.73 27.40 13.92
CA SER A 33 11.75 26.36 14.16
C SER A 33 11.85 25.36 13.02
N PHE A 34 10.74 25.06 12.34
CA PHE A 34 10.67 24.16 11.18
C PHE A 34 11.40 24.73 9.95
N PHE A 35 11.34 26.05 9.71
CA PHE A 35 12.03 26.67 8.57
C PHE A 35 13.53 26.90 8.80
N LEU A 36 13.95 27.17 10.04
CA LEU A 36 15.38 27.40 10.33
C LEU A 36 16.20 26.11 10.46
N GLY A 37 15.58 24.96 10.75
CA GLY A 37 16.26 23.66 10.81
C GLY A 37 16.60 23.04 9.45
N VAL A 38 15.94 23.47 8.37
CA VAL A 38 16.16 22.91 7.02
C VAL A 38 17.32 23.61 6.29
N SER A 39 17.66 24.85 6.66
CA SER A 39 18.75 25.60 6.00
C SER A 39 20.17 25.20 6.41
N THR A 40 20.38 24.55 7.56
CA THR A 40 21.73 24.13 7.99
C THR A 40 22.15 22.76 7.43
N ALA A 41 21.22 21.93 6.96
CA ALA A 41 21.53 20.61 6.39
C ALA A 41 22.03 20.64 4.93
N VAL A 42 21.95 21.79 4.24
CA VAL A 42 22.26 21.90 2.80
C VAL A 42 23.74 22.19 2.51
N VAL A 43 24.59 22.43 3.51
CA VAL A 43 25.97 22.93 3.28
C VAL A 43 27.09 21.90 3.47
N LEU A 44 26.84 20.65 3.87
CA LEU A 44 27.94 19.70 4.21
C LEU A 44 27.97 18.37 3.43
N ALA A 45 27.71 18.37 2.12
CA ALA A 45 27.81 17.14 1.32
C ALA A 45 28.50 17.31 -0.05
N LEU A 46 29.76 17.76 -0.06
CA LEU A 46 30.81 17.50 -1.07
C LEU A 46 32.17 17.72 -0.37
N PRO A 47 33.28 16.97 -0.59
CA PRO A 47 33.55 15.82 -1.49
C PRO A 47 34.42 14.67 -0.89
N VAL A 48 34.15 13.38 -1.14
CA VAL A 48 35.19 12.31 -1.10
C VAL A 48 34.83 11.15 -2.03
N ILE A 49 35.18 11.23 -3.32
CA ILE A 49 35.48 10.03 -4.14
C ILE A 49 36.68 10.38 -5.02
N TYR A 50 37.86 10.08 -4.50
CA TYR A 50 39.11 9.91 -5.23
C TYR A 50 39.70 8.59 -4.71
N PHE A 51 40.28 7.76 -5.59
CA PHE A 51 40.81 6.40 -5.35
C PHE A 51 39.72 5.30 -5.25
N PHE A 52 39.63 4.25 -6.08
CA PHE A 52 40.62 3.47 -6.82
C PHE A 52 39.99 2.83 -8.08
N GLY A 53 40.80 2.64 -9.12
CA GLY A 53 40.51 1.78 -10.28
C GLY A 53 41.42 0.55 -10.36
N ARG A 54 41.14 -0.30 -11.37
CA ARG A 54 41.80 -1.56 -11.84
C ARG A 54 41.35 -2.82 -11.10
N ASN A 55 41.12 -3.99 -11.72
CA ASN A 55 41.40 -4.60 -13.04
C ASN A 55 40.58 -5.93 -13.03
N GLN A 56 39.85 -6.43 -14.06
CA GLN A 56 40.32 -7.13 -15.27
C GLN A 56 39.07 -7.57 -16.10
N SER A 57 39.23 -7.67 -17.42
CA SER A 57 38.19 -7.99 -18.43
C SER A 57 38.16 -9.48 -18.85
N PRO A 58 37.09 -9.96 -19.53
CA PRO A 58 36.90 -11.36 -19.97
C PRO A 58 37.09 -11.56 -21.50
N PRO A 59 36.99 -12.80 -22.04
CA PRO A 59 36.56 -13.04 -23.44
C PRO A 59 35.25 -13.88 -23.47
N ALA A 60 34.17 -13.62 -24.23
CA ALA A 60 33.92 -13.23 -25.62
C ALA A 60 33.90 -14.40 -26.64
N SER A 61 32.69 -14.74 -27.12
CA SER A 61 32.35 -15.31 -28.46
C SER A 61 30.81 -15.45 -28.53
N SER A 62 30.07 -14.60 -29.25
CA SER A 62 29.69 -14.67 -30.68
C SER A 62 28.99 -15.99 -31.06
N ASP A 63 27.73 -15.92 -31.48
CA ASP A 63 27.37 -16.17 -32.89
C ASP A 63 25.87 -15.93 -33.21
N THR A 64 25.71 -15.10 -34.24
CA THR A 64 24.73 -14.97 -35.32
C THR A 64 23.33 -15.62 -35.29
N CYS A 65 22.37 -14.77 -35.66
CA CYS A 65 20.98 -14.99 -36.06
C CYS A 65 20.86 -15.51 -37.51
N LEU A 66 19.83 -16.33 -37.79
CA LEU A 66 19.31 -16.63 -39.14
C LEU A 66 17.77 -16.75 -39.10
N CYS A 67 17.16 -16.37 -40.22
CA CYS A 67 15.81 -15.82 -40.43
C CYS A 67 14.58 -16.76 -40.35
N SER A 68 13.42 -16.11 -40.24
CA SER A 68 12.00 -16.55 -40.36
C SER A 68 11.62 -17.17 -41.74
N PRO A 69 10.39 -17.70 -41.93
CA PRO A 69 9.27 -16.84 -42.37
C PRO A 69 7.84 -17.17 -41.85
N GLU A 70 7.06 -16.09 -41.74
CA GLU A 70 5.62 -15.85 -42.02
C GLU A 70 4.56 -16.96 -41.91
N LEU A 71 3.50 -16.68 -41.12
CA LEU A 71 2.11 -17.04 -41.45
C LEU A 71 1.11 -16.00 -40.89
N ASP A 72 0.32 -15.47 -41.82
CA ASP A 72 -1.03 -14.92 -41.79
C ASP A 72 -1.43 -13.75 -40.86
N ASP A 73 -1.57 -12.60 -41.52
CA ASP A 73 -2.14 -11.34 -41.05
C ASP A 73 -3.44 -11.09 -41.84
N ASP A 74 -4.60 -11.47 -41.27
CA ASP A 74 -5.91 -10.88 -41.65
C ASP A 74 -7.03 -11.35 -40.70
N ALA A 75 -7.14 -10.73 -39.53
CA ALA A 75 -8.40 -10.55 -38.79
C ALA A 75 -8.19 -9.75 -37.50
N ARG A 76 -8.25 -8.41 -37.58
CA ARG A 76 -8.79 -7.49 -36.55
C ARG A 76 -8.51 -6.03 -36.97
N LYS A 77 -9.30 -5.53 -37.92
CA LYS A 77 -9.45 -4.08 -38.13
C LYS A 77 -10.70 -3.62 -37.40
N GLY A 78 -10.51 -2.96 -36.26
CA GLY A 78 -11.55 -2.32 -35.48
C GLY A 78 -11.10 -2.10 -34.04
N ASP A 79 -10.81 -0.84 -33.70
CA ASP A 79 -10.57 -0.29 -32.35
C ASP A 79 -9.17 -0.47 -31.72
N CYS A 80 -8.12 0.14 -32.28
CA CYS A 80 -6.85 0.31 -31.55
C CYS A 80 -5.86 1.40 -32.08
N GLU A 81 -6.29 2.39 -32.86
CA GLU A 81 -5.36 3.46 -33.30
C GLU A 81 -4.86 4.38 -32.15
N VAL A 82 -5.52 4.41 -30.99
CA VAL A 82 -5.18 5.36 -29.90
C VAL A 82 -4.06 4.85 -28.98
N ASP A 83 -3.89 3.54 -28.80
CA ASP A 83 -2.88 2.96 -27.89
C ASP A 83 -1.52 2.78 -28.60
N GLY A 84 -1.49 2.77 -29.94
CA GLY A 84 -0.27 2.68 -30.76
C GLY A 84 0.65 3.89 -30.62
N ASP A 85 0.10 5.10 -30.61
CA ASP A 85 0.87 6.34 -30.48
C ASP A 85 1.55 6.50 -29.11
N ALA A 86 0.84 6.13 -28.03
CA ALA A 86 1.36 6.22 -26.68
C ALA A 86 2.47 5.18 -26.44
N LEU A 87 2.26 3.94 -26.92
CA LEU A 87 3.26 2.89 -26.87
C LEU A 87 4.50 3.27 -27.67
N SER A 88 4.32 3.86 -28.86
CA SER A 88 5.41 4.41 -29.69
C SER A 88 6.24 5.47 -28.97
N GLY A 89 5.58 6.36 -28.20
CA GLY A 89 6.28 7.36 -27.38
C GLY A 89 7.16 6.77 -26.28
N PHE A 90 6.69 5.72 -25.58
CA PHE A 90 7.49 5.03 -24.57
C PHE A 90 8.66 4.25 -25.17
N ILE A 91 8.43 3.58 -26.30
CA ILE A 91 9.48 2.86 -27.04
C ILE A 91 10.57 3.85 -27.47
N THR A 92 10.17 4.96 -28.08
CA THR A 92 11.10 6.01 -28.54
C THR A 92 11.92 6.60 -27.39
N LEU A 93 11.32 6.83 -26.22
CA LEU A 93 12.04 7.34 -25.05
C LEU A 93 13.09 6.34 -24.55
N ASN A 94 12.74 5.05 -24.48
CA ASN A 94 13.65 3.98 -24.09
C ASN A 94 14.81 3.85 -25.08
N GLU A 95 14.49 3.79 -26.36
CA GLU A 95 15.48 3.69 -27.45
C GLU A 95 16.41 4.90 -27.47
N SER A 96 15.89 6.11 -27.29
CA SER A 96 16.71 7.33 -27.26
C SER A 96 17.72 7.32 -26.12
N SER A 97 17.31 6.89 -24.91
CA SER A 97 18.22 6.79 -23.76
C SER A 97 19.29 5.71 -23.95
N THR A 98 18.89 4.56 -24.51
CA THR A 98 19.77 3.42 -24.74
C THR A 98 20.76 3.71 -25.88
N ALA A 99 20.32 4.37 -26.94
CA ALA A 99 21.14 4.77 -28.07
C ALA A 99 22.20 5.81 -27.67
N ASP A 100 21.86 6.81 -26.86
CA ASP A 100 22.83 7.80 -26.35
C ASP A 100 23.87 7.14 -25.42
N LEU A 101 23.45 6.19 -24.58
CA LEU A 101 24.38 5.39 -23.76
C LEU A 101 25.32 4.55 -24.61
N HIS A 102 24.77 3.82 -25.58
CA HIS A 102 25.53 2.98 -26.51
C HIS A 102 26.51 3.81 -27.34
N ALA A 103 26.11 4.99 -27.83
CA ALA A 103 26.98 5.89 -28.58
C ALA A 103 28.19 6.34 -27.74
N LYS A 104 27.97 6.67 -26.46
CA LYS A 104 29.05 7.05 -25.54
C LYS A 104 30.01 5.91 -25.26
N LEU A 105 29.48 4.71 -24.98
CA LEU A 105 30.28 3.51 -24.71
C LEU A 105 31.00 2.96 -25.94
N LYS A 106 30.45 3.17 -27.14
CA LYS A 106 31.07 2.77 -28.41
C LYS A 106 32.36 3.54 -28.69
N TRP A 107 32.40 4.82 -28.32
CA TRP A 107 33.58 5.67 -28.51
C TRP A 107 34.67 5.41 -27.47
N ASN A 108 34.28 5.25 -26.21
CA ASN A 108 35.20 4.94 -25.12
C ASN A 108 34.48 4.14 -24.02
N ARG A 109 34.90 2.89 -23.82
CA ARG A 109 34.33 2.00 -22.80
C ARG A 109 34.65 2.41 -21.36
N ALA A 110 35.61 3.30 -21.16
CA ALA A 110 35.97 3.89 -19.87
C ALA A 110 35.49 5.36 -19.73
N VAL A 111 34.55 5.81 -20.57
CA VAL A 111 34.02 7.18 -20.51
C VAL A 111 33.30 7.44 -19.18
N ASP A 112 33.53 8.62 -18.58
CA ASP A 112 32.76 9.07 -17.43
C ASP A 112 31.30 9.34 -17.83
N LEU A 113 30.41 8.49 -17.34
CA LEU A 113 28.97 8.56 -17.59
C LEU A 113 28.23 9.46 -16.59
N SER A 114 28.90 10.10 -15.65
CA SER A 114 28.24 10.94 -14.62
C SER A 114 27.35 12.00 -15.25
N LYS A 115 27.82 12.69 -16.30
CA LYS A 115 27.02 13.69 -17.03
C LYS A 115 25.82 13.06 -17.76
N PHE A 116 25.95 11.84 -18.25
CA PHE A 116 24.85 11.09 -18.87
C PHE A 116 23.78 10.77 -17.82
N PHE A 117 24.17 10.19 -16.68
CA PHE A 117 23.24 9.83 -15.60
C PHE A 117 22.60 11.04 -14.93
N ILE A 118 23.31 12.16 -14.76
CA ILE A 118 22.72 13.40 -14.24
C ILE A 118 21.67 13.95 -15.21
N ARG A 119 21.97 13.94 -16.52
CA ARG A 119 21.04 14.43 -17.55
C ARG A 119 19.82 13.54 -17.67
N TRP A 120 20.00 12.24 -17.87
CA TRP A 120 18.90 11.29 -18.04
C TRP A 120 18.19 10.97 -16.73
N GLY A 121 18.86 11.01 -15.59
CA GLY A 121 18.22 10.87 -14.27
C GLY A 121 17.20 11.98 -13.97
N ARG A 122 17.38 13.17 -14.56
CA ARG A 122 16.38 14.26 -14.51
C ARG A 122 15.37 14.18 -15.65
N LYS A 123 15.87 13.97 -16.88
CA LYS A 123 15.07 14.01 -18.10
C LYS A 123 14.14 12.80 -18.25
N TYR A 124 14.64 11.59 -18.01
CA TYR A 124 13.90 10.35 -18.25
C TYR A 124 12.62 10.27 -17.41
N PRO A 125 12.64 10.49 -16.07
CA PRO A 125 11.41 10.43 -15.28
C PRO A 125 10.43 11.56 -15.63
N SER A 126 10.94 12.73 -16.03
CA SER A 126 10.11 13.86 -16.46
C SER A 126 9.38 13.57 -17.77
N ASP A 127 10.12 13.12 -18.78
CA ASP A 127 9.55 12.81 -20.10
C ASP A 127 8.63 11.59 -20.02
N ARG A 128 8.97 10.61 -19.20
CA ARG A 128 8.11 9.44 -18.93
C ARG A 128 6.79 9.85 -18.27
N ARG A 129 6.84 10.71 -17.24
CA ARG A 129 5.62 11.27 -16.62
C ARG A 129 4.77 12.06 -17.61
N ARG A 130 5.38 12.87 -18.47
CA ARG A 130 4.65 13.60 -19.50
C ARG A 130 3.92 12.65 -20.46
N LEU A 131 4.56 11.57 -20.90
CA LEU A 131 3.92 10.55 -21.74
C LEU A 131 2.79 9.81 -20.99
N GLU A 132 2.98 9.52 -19.70
CA GLU A 132 1.95 8.94 -18.83
C GLU A 132 0.75 9.89 -18.63
N GLU A 133 1.00 11.19 -18.49
CA GLU A 133 -0.02 12.25 -18.41
C GLU A 133 -0.76 12.45 -19.74
N GLU A 134 -0.05 12.45 -20.87
CA GLU A 134 -0.64 12.54 -22.21
C GLU A 134 -1.53 11.32 -22.50
N ARG A 135 -1.08 10.11 -22.12
CA ARG A 135 -1.89 8.88 -22.18
C ARG A 135 -3.10 8.98 -21.26
N SER A 136 -2.93 9.52 -20.06
CA SER A 136 -4.02 9.70 -19.08
C SER A 136 -5.05 10.74 -19.54
N ARG A 137 -4.62 11.83 -20.19
CA ARG A 137 -5.49 12.86 -20.78
C ARG A 137 -6.28 12.33 -21.98
N LYS A 138 -5.62 11.57 -22.86
CA LYS A 138 -6.29 10.89 -23.99
C LYS A 138 -7.27 9.82 -23.49
N SER A 139 -6.91 9.09 -22.42
CA SER A 139 -7.83 8.18 -21.72
C SER A 139 -9.00 8.92 -21.06
N GLN A 140 -8.78 10.13 -20.50
CA GLN A 140 -9.85 10.94 -19.90
C GLN A 140 -10.87 11.46 -20.92
N THR A 141 -10.46 11.81 -22.15
CA THR A 141 -11.40 12.10 -23.24
C THR A 141 -12.28 10.90 -23.61
N CYS A 142 -11.85 9.67 -23.31
CA CYS A 142 -12.64 8.45 -23.44
C CYS A 142 -13.43 8.07 -22.16
N ARG A 143 -13.20 8.76 -21.03
CA ARG A 143 -13.86 8.51 -19.72
C ARG A 143 -15.10 9.38 -19.48
N GLY A 144 -15.79 9.78 -20.54
CA GLY A 144 -17.20 10.17 -20.45
C GLY A 144 -18.12 9.01 -20.05
N SER A 145 -17.62 7.77 -20.10
CA SER A 145 -18.29 6.60 -19.55
C SER A 145 -17.25 5.49 -19.35
N ASN A 146 -17.29 4.79 -18.21
CA ASN A 146 -16.80 3.43 -17.95
C ASN A 146 -15.79 3.31 -16.80
N THR A 147 -16.30 2.73 -15.72
CA THR A 147 -15.59 1.90 -14.73
C THR A 147 -14.71 0.82 -15.39
N PRO A 148 -13.66 0.31 -14.72
CA PRO A 148 -12.82 -0.78 -15.24
C PRO A 148 -13.68 -1.98 -15.66
N ASN A 149 -13.35 -2.61 -16.78
CA ASN A 149 -14.14 -3.69 -17.36
C ASN A 149 -14.09 -4.94 -16.46
N THR A 150 -15.12 -5.13 -15.64
CA THR A 150 -15.26 -6.19 -14.63
C THR A 150 -15.03 -7.60 -15.20
N ARG A 151 -15.30 -7.80 -16.50
CA ARG A 151 -15.12 -9.09 -17.20
C ARG A 151 -13.65 -9.54 -17.27
N GLN A 152 -12.70 -8.64 -17.59
CA GLN A 152 -11.28 -9.01 -17.72
C GLN A 152 -10.65 -9.47 -16.40
N ILE A 153 -11.13 -8.96 -15.27
CA ILE A 153 -10.64 -9.37 -13.95
C ILE A 153 -11.26 -10.71 -13.54
N GLN A 154 -12.54 -10.95 -13.86
CA GLN A 154 -13.20 -12.22 -13.57
C GLN A 154 -12.60 -13.38 -14.38
N ASP A 155 -12.20 -13.13 -15.63
CA ASP A 155 -11.53 -14.12 -16.49
C ASP A 155 -10.08 -14.43 -16.02
N ALA A 156 -9.44 -13.52 -15.27
CA ALA A 156 -8.08 -13.68 -14.77
C ALA A 156 -7.96 -14.58 -13.52
N PHE A 157 -9.09 -14.98 -12.91
CA PHE A 157 -9.10 -15.76 -11.66
C PHE A 157 -9.85 -17.09 -11.82
N GLU A 158 -9.50 -17.84 -12.86
CA GLU A 158 -9.93 -19.23 -12.97
C GLU A 158 -9.46 -20.04 -11.75
N VAL A 159 -10.37 -20.85 -11.22
CA VAL A 159 -10.05 -21.73 -10.09
C VAL A 159 -9.18 -22.87 -10.62
N PRO A 160 -7.96 -23.08 -10.06
CA PRO A 160 -7.05 -24.13 -10.53
C PRO A 160 -7.68 -25.52 -10.43
N THR A 161 -7.21 -26.48 -11.23
CA THR A 161 -7.79 -27.85 -11.31
C THR A 161 -7.42 -28.75 -10.14
N GLU A 162 -6.46 -28.32 -9.32
CA GLU A 162 -5.96 -29.04 -8.16
C GLU A 162 -7.04 -29.23 -7.07
N ILE A 163 -6.75 -30.14 -6.14
CA ILE A 163 -7.65 -30.44 -5.03
C ILE A 163 -7.62 -29.32 -3.98
N PRO A 164 -8.78 -28.86 -3.47
CA PRO A 164 -8.84 -27.94 -2.36
C PRO A 164 -8.25 -28.52 -1.07
N VAL A 165 -7.39 -27.74 -0.43
CA VAL A 165 -6.82 -28.03 0.89
C VAL A 165 -7.33 -27.00 1.88
N VAL A 166 -7.88 -27.46 3.00
CA VAL A 166 -8.37 -26.59 4.08
C VAL A 166 -7.18 -26.10 4.91
N LEU A 167 -6.93 -24.79 4.89
CA LEU A 167 -5.87 -24.14 5.66
C LEU A 167 -6.37 -23.66 7.04
N ARG A 168 -7.65 -23.23 7.08
CA ARG A 168 -8.39 -22.87 8.29
C ARG A 168 -9.82 -23.41 8.15
N PRO A 169 -10.42 -23.95 9.21
CA PRO A 169 -11.79 -24.45 9.17
C PRO A 169 -12.76 -23.41 8.61
N LEU A 170 -13.65 -23.84 7.71
CA LEU A 170 -14.64 -22.98 7.08
C LEU A 170 -15.84 -22.80 8.00
N ALA A 171 -16.31 -21.56 8.11
CA ALA A 171 -17.48 -21.23 8.91
C ALA A 171 -18.78 -21.68 8.21
N PRO A 172 -19.89 -21.93 8.95
CA PRO A 172 -21.16 -22.38 8.37
C PRO A 172 -21.70 -21.49 7.24
N GLU A 173 -21.40 -20.20 7.28
CA GLU A 173 -21.76 -19.22 6.25
C GLU A 173 -21.12 -19.57 4.90
N VAL A 174 -19.84 -19.99 4.90
CA VAL A 174 -19.13 -20.38 3.68
C VAL A 174 -19.67 -21.71 3.16
N HIS A 175 -19.99 -22.65 4.05
CA HIS A 175 -20.64 -23.91 3.65
C HIS A 175 -21.99 -23.65 2.97
N THR A 176 -22.80 -22.76 3.55
CA THR A 176 -24.11 -22.37 2.99
C THR A 176 -23.95 -21.68 1.63
N LEU A 177 -22.95 -20.80 1.50
CA LEU A 177 -22.60 -20.15 0.25
C LEU A 177 -22.20 -21.15 -0.83
N LEU A 178 -21.33 -22.11 -0.53
CA LEU A 178 -20.90 -23.13 -1.48
C LEU A 178 -22.07 -24.06 -1.88
N GLN A 179 -22.94 -24.41 -0.94
CA GLN A 179 -24.14 -25.20 -1.21
C GLN A 179 -25.08 -24.52 -2.21
N LYS A 180 -25.28 -23.20 -2.08
CA LYS A 180 -26.04 -22.40 -3.04
C LYS A 180 -25.52 -22.54 -4.48
N TYR A 181 -24.24 -22.80 -4.67
CA TYR A 181 -23.60 -22.96 -5.98
C TYR A 181 -23.41 -24.41 -6.43
N GLY A 182 -23.98 -25.37 -5.70
CA GLY A 182 -24.04 -26.79 -6.08
C GLY A 182 -23.04 -27.70 -5.37
N CYS A 183 -22.44 -27.26 -4.26
CA CYS A 183 -21.69 -28.14 -3.35
C CYS A 183 -22.67 -28.96 -2.50
N GLU A 184 -22.57 -30.29 -2.48
CA GLU A 184 -23.40 -31.13 -1.61
C GLU A 184 -23.05 -30.91 -0.11
N ARG A 185 -23.84 -31.47 0.81
CA ARG A 185 -23.49 -31.41 2.25
C ARG A 185 -22.20 -32.19 2.49
N ASP A 186 -21.35 -31.67 3.37
CA ASP A 186 -20.12 -32.32 3.86
C ASP A 186 -18.97 -32.51 2.84
N CYS A 187 -19.02 -31.87 1.65
CA CYS A 187 -17.99 -32.04 0.62
C CYS A 187 -16.55 -31.63 1.02
N LEU A 188 -16.41 -30.80 2.07
CA LEU A 188 -15.11 -30.33 2.56
C LEU A 188 -14.55 -31.21 3.68
N SER A 189 -15.41 -32.01 4.31
CA SER A 189 -15.06 -32.95 5.39
C SER A 189 -14.92 -34.38 4.90
N SER A 190 -15.42 -34.69 3.69
CA SER A 190 -15.26 -36.01 3.10
C SER A 190 -13.87 -36.18 2.48
N SER A 191 -13.40 -37.43 2.45
CA SER A 191 -12.19 -37.80 1.73
C SER A 191 -12.44 -38.08 0.24
N SER A 192 -13.67 -37.95 -0.23
CA SER A 192 -14.07 -38.28 -1.61
C SER A 192 -13.51 -37.25 -2.59
N ASP A 193 -12.91 -37.72 -3.69
CA ASP A 193 -12.42 -36.84 -4.75
C ASP A 193 -13.56 -36.11 -5.46
N ASP A 194 -14.75 -36.71 -5.57
CA ASP A 194 -15.95 -36.11 -6.18
C ASP A 194 -16.43 -34.87 -5.40
N ASP A 195 -16.34 -34.94 -4.08
CA ASP A 195 -16.74 -33.86 -3.17
C ASP A 195 -15.79 -32.66 -3.25
N LYS A 196 -14.48 -32.93 -3.30
CA LYS A 196 -13.45 -31.91 -3.51
C LYS A 196 -13.58 -31.22 -4.87
N VAL A 197 -13.96 -31.98 -5.91
CA VAL A 197 -14.29 -31.43 -7.23
C VAL A 197 -15.53 -30.54 -7.17
N SER A 198 -16.54 -30.93 -6.40
CA SER A 198 -17.77 -30.15 -6.18
C SER A 198 -17.49 -28.78 -5.56
N VAL A 199 -16.63 -28.72 -4.53
CA VAL A 199 -16.15 -27.47 -3.90
C VAL A 199 -15.54 -26.52 -4.93
N ARG A 200 -14.67 -27.04 -5.80
CA ARG A 200 -13.99 -26.26 -6.84
C ARG A 200 -14.98 -25.63 -7.82
N PHE A 201 -15.97 -26.41 -8.27
CA PHE A 201 -17.01 -25.90 -9.17
C PHE A 201 -17.92 -24.87 -8.49
N ALA A 202 -18.33 -25.13 -7.25
CA ALA A 202 -19.13 -24.20 -6.46
C ALA A 202 -18.38 -22.87 -6.25
N LEU A 203 -17.10 -22.92 -5.88
CA LEU A 203 -16.26 -21.74 -5.72
C LEU A 203 -16.10 -20.98 -7.05
N SER A 204 -15.84 -21.67 -8.15
CA SER A 204 -15.71 -21.03 -9.47
C SER A 204 -17.00 -20.30 -9.86
N ARG A 205 -18.17 -20.89 -9.59
CA ARG A 205 -19.46 -20.23 -9.83
C ARG A 205 -19.68 -19.05 -8.88
N ALA A 206 -19.33 -19.18 -7.60
CA ALA A 206 -19.44 -18.08 -6.63
C ALA A 206 -18.59 -16.88 -7.06
N LEU A 207 -17.33 -17.11 -7.47
CA LEU A 207 -16.41 -16.06 -7.94
C LEU A 207 -16.94 -15.36 -9.20
N ARG A 208 -17.47 -16.12 -10.17
CA ARG A 208 -18.04 -15.56 -11.41
C ARG A 208 -19.29 -14.70 -11.16
N ASN A 209 -20.09 -15.06 -10.16
CA ASN A 209 -21.26 -14.28 -9.77
C ASN A 209 -20.93 -13.15 -8.77
N GLY A 210 -19.72 -13.15 -8.22
CA GLY A 210 -19.28 -12.19 -7.22
C GLY A 210 -18.95 -10.82 -7.81
N LYS A 211 -19.07 -9.79 -6.97
CA LYS A 211 -18.71 -8.41 -7.29
C LYS A 211 -17.25 -8.17 -6.90
N VAL A 212 -16.41 -7.85 -7.88
CA VAL A 212 -15.02 -7.45 -7.62
C VAL A 212 -15.01 -6.12 -6.87
N LEU A 213 -14.50 -6.12 -5.63
CA LEU A 213 -14.34 -4.91 -4.82
C LEU A 213 -12.99 -4.24 -5.09
N TRP A 214 -11.96 -5.06 -5.31
CA TRP A 214 -10.59 -4.63 -5.59
C TRP A 214 -9.84 -5.73 -6.35
N GLY A 215 -8.88 -5.34 -7.19
CA GLY A 215 -7.98 -6.27 -7.87
C GLY A 215 -6.70 -5.59 -8.33
N HIS A 216 -5.57 -6.27 -8.13
CA HIS A 216 -4.27 -5.82 -8.61
C HIS A 216 -3.33 -7.02 -8.79
N PHE A 217 -2.72 -7.12 -9.97
CA PHE A 217 -1.92 -8.29 -10.38
C PHE A 217 -2.66 -9.61 -10.09
N SER A 218 -2.03 -10.54 -9.37
CA SER A 218 -2.56 -11.86 -9.03
C SER A 218 -3.36 -11.87 -7.72
N ARG A 219 -3.86 -10.71 -7.25
CA ARG A 219 -4.67 -10.58 -6.04
C ARG A 219 -6.00 -9.91 -6.32
N ALA A 220 -7.05 -10.39 -5.66
CA ALA A 220 -8.36 -9.76 -5.71
C ALA A 220 -9.13 -9.92 -4.40
N VAL A 221 -10.08 -9.02 -4.23
CA VAL A 221 -11.09 -9.05 -3.17
C VAL A 221 -12.45 -9.05 -3.86
N ILE A 222 -13.21 -10.12 -3.67
CA ILE A 222 -14.49 -10.35 -4.34
C ILE A 222 -15.56 -10.55 -3.28
N GLN A 223 -16.62 -9.75 -3.35
CA GLN A 223 -17.83 -9.94 -2.58
C GLN A 223 -18.65 -11.06 -3.22
N LEU A 224 -18.88 -12.15 -2.48
CA LEU A 224 -19.57 -13.33 -2.95
C LEU A 224 -21.08 -13.26 -2.69
N ASP A 225 -21.47 -12.61 -1.60
CA ASP A 225 -22.87 -12.29 -1.27
C ASP A 225 -22.97 -11.04 -0.36
N GLU A 226 -24.13 -10.82 0.27
CA GLU A 226 -24.36 -9.67 1.15
C GLU A 226 -23.45 -9.64 2.39
N ARG A 227 -22.90 -10.78 2.81
CA ARG A 227 -22.18 -10.93 4.09
C ARG A 227 -20.76 -11.48 3.95
N THR A 228 -20.39 -12.00 2.79
CA THR A 228 -19.16 -12.78 2.59
C THR A 228 -18.29 -12.18 1.50
N VAL A 229 -17.02 -12.00 1.83
CA VAL A 229 -15.95 -11.60 0.93
C VAL A 229 -14.90 -12.69 0.88
N VAL A 230 -14.28 -12.87 -0.28
CA VAL A 230 -13.06 -13.66 -0.43
C VAL A 230 -11.90 -12.78 -0.90
N LYS A 231 -10.81 -12.78 -0.14
CA LYS A 231 -9.49 -12.30 -0.59
C LYS A 231 -8.75 -13.48 -1.20
N LEU A 232 -8.35 -13.35 -2.46
CA LEU A 232 -7.62 -14.41 -3.16
C LEU A 232 -6.32 -13.91 -3.76
N GLY A 233 -5.37 -14.83 -3.88
CA GLY A 233 -4.13 -14.60 -4.59
C GLY A 233 -3.08 -15.68 -4.34
N HIS A 234 -1.97 -15.58 -5.05
CA HIS A 234 -0.88 -16.54 -4.92
C HIS A 234 -0.17 -16.37 -3.56
N ASN A 235 -0.02 -17.47 -2.83
CA ASN A 235 0.71 -17.55 -1.56
C ASN A 235 0.34 -16.43 -0.56
N LEU A 236 -0.96 -16.17 -0.37
CA LEU A 236 -1.39 -15.21 0.65
C LEU A 236 -1.03 -15.75 2.04
N LEU A 237 -0.41 -14.91 2.86
CA LEU A 237 -0.20 -15.23 4.26
C LEU A 237 -1.54 -15.18 4.99
N LEU A 238 -1.75 -16.13 5.91
CA LEU A 238 -2.96 -16.23 6.72
C LEU A 238 -2.99 -15.26 7.91
N THR A 239 -2.00 -14.37 7.98
CA THR A 239 -1.80 -13.37 8.99
C THR A 239 -3.04 -12.51 9.26
N ASP A 240 -3.71 -12.07 8.20
CA ASP A 240 -4.94 -11.29 8.30
C ASP A 240 -6.04 -12.05 9.05
N ALA A 241 -6.27 -13.33 8.69
CA ALA A 241 -7.23 -14.18 9.37
C ALA A 241 -6.84 -14.50 10.83
N ASP A 242 -5.55 -14.72 11.11
CA ASP A 242 -5.08 -15.05 12.45
C ASP A 242 -5.24 -13.85 13.41
N ILE A 243 -4.87 -12.64 12.97
CA ILE A 243 -4.99 -11.41 13.77
C ILE A 243 -6.45 -11.03 13.99
N THR A 244 -7.27 -11.07 12.94
CA THR A 244 -8.68 -10.73 13.07
C THR A 244 -9.43 -11.76 13.93
N ALA A 245 -9.10 -13.06 13.84
CA ALA A 245 -9.64 -14.08 14.75
C ALA A 245 -9.29 -13.76 16.22
N TYR A 246 -8.04 -13.36 16.48
CA TYR A 246 -7.61 -13.00 17.82
C TYR A 246 -8.39 -11.80 18.38
N ILE A 247 -8.50 -10.71 17.61
CA ILE A 247 -9.26 -9.52 18.00
C ILE A 247 -10.73 -9.89 18.30
N GLN A 248 -11.37 -10.64 17.39
CA GLN A 248 -12.77 -11.06 17.53
C GLN A 248 -13.01 -12.01 18.71
N SER A 249 -11.97 -12.75 19.15
CA SER A 249 -12.08 -13.60 20.34
C SER A 249 -12.12 -12.79 21.65
N LEU A 250 -11.68 -11.52 21.62
CA LEU A 250 -11.55 -10.65 22.79
C LEU A 250 -12.64 -9.57 22.85
N THR A 251 -13.01 -8.99 21.70
CA THR A 251 -13.93 -7.85 21.67
C THR A 251 -14.64 -7.70 20.32
N ASN A 252 -15.82 -7.07 20.36
CA ASN A 252 -16.55 -6.59 19.18
C ASN A 252 -16.42 -5.07 18.99
N ASP A 253 -15.68 -4.38 19.87
CA ASP A 253 -15.55 -2.92 19.84
C ASP A 253 -14.54 -2.41 18.81
N ILE A 254 -13.69 -3.30 18.28
CA ILE A 254 -12.75 -3.00 17.21
C ILE A 254 -13.37 -3.54 15.92
N PRO A 255 -13.79 -2.66 15.00
CA PRO A 255 -14.50 -3.10 13.82
C PRO A 255 -13.50 -3.68 12.82
N ALA A 256 -13.35 -5.01 12.81
CA ALA A 256 -12.51 -5.75 11.88
C ALA A 256 -13.31 -6.87 11.22
N PRO A 257 -12.97 -7.31 9.99
CA PRO A 257 -13.59 -8.48 9.38
C PRO A 257 -13.46 -9.70 10.27
N ARG A 258 -14.53 -10.47 10.45
CA ARG A 258 -14.45 -11.79 11.09
C ARG A 258 -13.97 -12.81 10.04
N PRO A 259 -12.92 -13.59 10.34
CA PRO A 259 -12.48 -14.64 9.43
C PRO A 259 -13.52 -15.76 9.38
N LEU A 260 -13.81 -16.23 8.18
CA LEU A 260 -14.75 -17.32 7.89
C LEU A 260 -14.05 -18.59 7.39
N GLY A 261 -12.72 -18.61 7.47
CA GLY A 261 -11.85 -19.74 7.10
C GLY A 261 -11.08 -19.52 5.80
N ALA A 262 -10.25 -20.49 5.44
CA ALA A 262 -9.35 -20.37 4.29
C ALA A 262 -9.06 -21.73 3.65
N ILE A 263 -8.97 -21.74 2.32
CA ILE A 263 -8.56 -22.90 1.54
C ILE A 263 -7.48 -22.51 0.54
N SER A 264 -6.66 -23.47 0.12
CA SER A 264 -5.79 -23.34 -1.04
C SER A 264 -6.17 -24.31 -2.14
N ILE A 265 -6.11 -23.86 -3.39
CA ILE A 265 -6.24 -24.70 -4.57
C ILE A 265 -5.03 -24.39 -5.45
N GLY A 266 -4.13 -25.37 -5.59
CA GLY A 266 -2.82 -25.15 -6.20
C GLY A 266 -2.02 -24.09 -5.42
N LYS A 267 -1.56 -23.04 -6.12
CA LYS A 267 -0.82 -21.91 -5.51
C LYS A 267 -1.72 -20.78 -5.03
N THR A 268 -3.02 -20.85 -5.29
CA THR A 268 -3.98 -19.79 -4.97
C THR A 268 -4.60 -20.06 -3.61
N THR A 269 -4.48 -19.07 -2.73
CA THR A 269 -5.15 -19.06 -1.43
C THR A 269 -6.45 -18.27 -1.55
N TYR A 270 -7.51 -18.77 -0.92
CA TYR A 270 -8.82 -18.13 -0.81
C TYR A 270 -9.14 -17.98 0.67
N MET A 271 -9.15 -16.73 1.13
CA MET A 271 -9.44 -16.38 2.52
C MET A 271 -10.82 -15.72 2.59
N PHE A 272 -11.74 -16.39 3.29
CA PHE A 272 -13.11 -15.92 3.45
C PHE A 272 -13.22 -15.09 4.72
N MET A 273 -13.97 -13.99 4.65
CA MET A 273 -14.18 -13.08 5.76
C MET A 273 -15.53 -12.38 5.63
N THR A 274 -16.04 -11.79 6.71
CA THR A 274 -17.28 -11.02 6.66
C THR A 274 -17.10 -9.73 5.84
N PHE A 275 -18.11 -9.38 5.05
CA PHE A 275 -18.18 -8.10 4.36
C PHE A 275 -18.34 -6.95 5.36
N ILE A 276 -17.52 -5.89 5.21
CA ILE A 276 -17.68 -4.63 5.94
C ILE A 276 -18.39 -3.64 5.02
N GLU A 277 -19.57 -3.18 5.44
CA GLU A 277 -20.36 -2.23 4.68
C GLU A 277 -19.68 -0.85 4.59
N GLY A 278 -19.87 -0.17 3.46
CA GLY A 278 -19.38 1.19 3.24
C GLY A 278 -18.45 1.32 2.05
N SER A 279 -17.76 2.46 1.99
CA SER A 279 -16.72 2.77 1.01
C SER A 279 -15.39 2.95 1.71
N SER A 280 -14.29 2.62 1.04
CA SER A 280 -12.95 2.94 1.54
C SER A 280 -12.77 4.46 1.63
N LEU A 281 -12.12 4.91 2.69
CA LEU A 281 -12.00 6.32 3.03
C LEU A 281 -11.25 7.11 1.95
N ASP A 282 -10.26 6.51 1.30
CA ASP A 282 -9.52 7.11 0.19
C ASP A 282 -10.42 7.58 -0.97
N LYS A 283 -11.51 6.86 -1.25
CA LYS A 283 -12.46 7.20 -2.32
C LYS A 283 -13.31 8.42 -1.99
N LEU A 284 -13.53 8.68 -0.71
CA LEU A 284 -14.36 9.78 -0.23
C LEU A 284 -13.54 10.96 0.29
N TRP A 285 -12.27 10.76 0.64
CA TRP A 285 -11.47 11.71 1.40
C TRP A 285 -11.46 13.14 0.84
N SER A 286 -11.39 13.29 -0.48
CA SER A 286 -11.36 14.60 -1.15
C SER A 286 -12.70 15.34 -1.13
N SER A 287 -13.82 14.65 -0.91
CA SER A 287 -15.16 15.24 -0.83
C SER A 287 -15.65 15.49 0.59
N LEU A 288 -14.92 15.02 1.60
CA LEU A 288 -15.27 15.20 3.00
C LEU A 288 -15.01 16.63 3.49
N SER A 289 -15.92 17.15 4.30
CA SER A 289 -15.71 18.40 5.03
C SER A 289 -14.62 18.24 6.10
N THR A 290 -14.07 19.35 6.60
CA THR A 290 -13.10 19.31 7.70
C THR A 290 -13.70 18.68 8.96
N GLU A 291 -14.97 18.96 9.25
CA GLU A 291 -15.70 18.40 10.39
C GLU A 291 -15.88 16.88 10.26
N GLU A 292 -16.17 16.38 9.05
CA GLU A 292 -16.25 14.94 8.78
C GLU A 292 -14.89 14.26 8.96
N LYS A 293 -13.80 14.89 8.49
CA LYS A 293 -12.44 14.38 8.68
C LYS A 293 -12.04 14.33 10.15
N ILE A 294 -12.39 15.36 10.93
CA ILE A 294 -12.18 15.38 12.40
C ILE A 294 -13.00 14.29 13.08
N SER A 295 -14.27 14.12 12.69
CA SER A 295 -15.12 13.04 13.24
C SER A 295 -14.54 11.65 13.00
N ILE A 296 -13.99 11.41 11.81
CA ILE A 296 -13.28 10.15 11.50
C ILE A 296 -12.03 10.00 12.35
N GLN A 297 -11.23 11.07 12.49
CA GLN A 297 -10.03 11.07 13.34
C GLN A 297 -10.38 10.70 14.80
N ASP A 298 -11.41 11.32 15.39
CA ASP A 298 -11.84 11.04 16.76
C ASP A 298 -12.37 9.60 16.93
N GLN A 299 -13.08 9.06 15.92
CA GLN A 299 -13.50 7.65 15.94
C GLN A 299 -12.31 6.69 15.89
N LEU A 300 -11.33 6.97 15.04
CA LEU A 300 -10.11 6.18 14.92
C LEU A 300 -9.25 6.27 16.19
N ASP A 301 -9.19 7.43 16.85
CA ASP A 301 -8.54 7.59 18.15
C ASP A 301 -9.09 6.55 19.14
N VAL A 302 -10.42 6.50 19.30
CA VAL A 302 -11.08 5.54 20.20
C VAL A 302 -10.80 4.08 19.81
N ILE A 303 -10.86 3.75 18.51
CA ILE A 303 -10.61 2.38 18.03
C ILE A 303 -9.18 1.95 18.33
N LEU A 304 -8.19 2.82 18.12
CA LEU A 304 -6.77 2.50 18.32
C LEU A 304 -6.39 2.46 19.81
N GLU A 305 -6.99 3.29 20.66
CA GLU A 305 -6.86 3.17 22.11
C GLU A 305 -7.31 1.79 22.58
N LYS A 306 -8.48 1.33 22.11
CA LYS A 306 -9.01 -0.01 22.42
C LYS A 306 -8.11 -1.13 21.89
N LEU A 307 -7.61 -0.99 20.67
CA LEU A 307 -6.68 -1.96 20.07
C LEU A 307 -5.43 -2.14 20.94
N ARG A 308 -4.84 -1.04 21.40
CA ARG A 308 -3.61 -1.06 22.21
C ARG A 308 -3.80 -1.61 23.62
N MET A 309 -5.03 -1.60 24.13
CA MET A 309 -5.37 -2.18 25.43
C MET A 309 -5.59 -3.69 25.37
N LEU A 310 -5.67 -4.29 24.18
CA LEU A 310 -5.79 -5.74 24.08
C LEU A 310 -4.55 -6.43 24.67
N PRO A 311 -4.72 -7.60 25.31
CA PRO A 311 -3.59 -8.47 25.63
C PRO A 311 -2.81 -8.82 24.35
N LEU A 312 -1.53 -9.15 24.51
CA LEU A 312 -0.71 -9.63 23.40
C LEU A 312 -1.01 -11.12 23.16
N PRO A 313 -1.07 -11.57 21.89
CA PRO A 313 -1.34 -12.98 21.57
C PRO A 313 -0.17 -13.91 21.95
N SER A 314 1.02 -13.36 22.17
CA SER A 314 2.26 -14.07 22.46
C SER A 314 3.25 -13.16 23.20
N HIS A 315 4.27 -13.77 23.80
CA HIS A 315 5.45 -13.04 24.28
C HIS A 315 6.37 -12.59 23.13
N PHE A 316 6.28 -13.24 21.96
CA PHE A 316 6.98 -12.83 20.76
C PHE A 316 6.24 -11.70 20.03
N LEU A 317 7.00 -10.73 19.52
CA LEU A 317 6.56 -9.65 18.66
C LEU A 317 6.24 -10.15 17.24
N GLY A 318 5.48 -9.34 16.53
CA GLY A 318 5.16 -9.54 15.13
C GLY A 318 3.77 -10.11 14.92
N SER A 319 3.63 -10.88 13.83
CA SER A 319 2.35 -11.35 13.35
C SER A 319 2.36 -12.81 12.90
N GLY A 320 1.17 -13.41 12.86
CA GLY A 320 0.95 -14.82 12.57
C GLY A 320 1.05 -15.71 13.81
N ASN A 321 0.93 -17.02 13.59
CA ASN A 321 1.02 -18.03 14.64
C ASN A 321 1.87 -19.22 14.15
N PRO A 322 3.13 -19.38 14.63
CA PRO A 322 3.81 -18.52 15.60
C PRO A 322 4.18 -17.12 15.04
N PRO A 323 4.34 -16.08 15.89
CA PRO A 323 4.60 -14.72 15.42
C PRO A 323 6.01 -14.50 14.87
N TYR A 324 6.09 -13.74 13.77
CA TYR A 324 7.33 -13.17 13.22
C TYR A 324 7.14 -11.69 12.87
N CYS A 325 8.18 -10.89 13.08
CA CYS A 325 8.13 -9.47 12.72
C CYS A 325 8.17 -9.31 11.20
N ILE A 326 7.27 -8.47 10.68
CA ILE A 326 7.18 -8.14 9.27
C ILE A 326 7.47 -6.65 9.10
N ASP A 327 8.46 -6.33 8.28
CA ASP A 327 8.78 -4.97 7.88
C ASP A 327 8.53 -4.80 6.38
N CYS A 328 7.48 -4.05 6.05
CA CYS A 328 7.14 -3.70 4.68
C CYS A 328 7.56 -2.25 4.40
N ARG A 329 8.51 -2.11 3.47
CA ARG A 329 9.03 -0.82 2.96
C ARG A 329 8.95 -0.84 1.43
N MET A 330 10.07 -0.73 0.73
CA MET A 330 10.13 -1.08 -0.70
C MET A 330 9.83 -2.58 -0.93
N TRP A 331 10.34 -3.44 -0.04
CA TRP A 331 10.14 -4.89 -0.08
C TRP A 331 9.64 -5.38 1.27
N LYS A 332 8.92 -6.51 1.26
CA LYS A 332 8.48 -7.19 2.48
C LYS A 332 9.62 -8.05 3.03
N ARG A 333 10.00 -7.80 4.28
CA ARG A 333 10.99 -8.58 5.03
C ARG A 333 10.31 -9.25 6.22
N THR A 334 10.69 -10.48 6.50
CA THR A 334 10.27 -11.21 7.70
C THR A 334 11.51 -11.48 8.55
N SER A 335 11.39 -11.35 9.86
CA SER A 335 12.49 -11.68 10.77
C SER A 335 12.92 -13.13 10.59
N PRO A 336 14.24 -13.43 10.59
CA PRO A 336 14.73 -14.80 10.41
C PRO A 336 14.45 -15.69 11.64
N GLN A 337 14.19 -15.06 12.78
CA GLN A 337 13.92 -15.70 14.07
C GLN A 337 12.78 -14.95 14.76
N GLN A 338 12.22 -15.58 15.79
CA GLN A 338 11.22 -14.96 16.65
C GLN A 338 11.90 -13.87 17.49
N ILE A 339 11.17 -12.78 17.74
CA ILE A 339 11.68 -11.58 18.41
C ILE A 339 10.90 -11.42 19.71
N GLU A 340 11.59 -11.30 20.85
CA GLU A 340 10.98 -11.24 22.18
C GLU A 340 10.89 -9.82 22.74
N ASN A 341 11.70 -8.90 22.22
CA ASN A 341 11.79 -7.54 22.74
C ASN A 341 12.20 -6.54 21.67
N GLU A 342 12.07 -5.25 22.01
CA GLU A 342 12.38 -4.15 21.09
C GLU A 342 13.86 -4.07 20.70
N ALA A 343 14.79 -4.46 21.57
CA ALA A 343 16.21 -4.46 21.21
C ALA A 343 16.49 -5.45 20.06
N GLN A 344 15.93 -6.66 20.12
CA GLN A 344 15.99 -7.62 19.02
C GLN A 344 15.24 -7.12 17.77
N PHE A 345 14.14 -6.39 17.96
CA PHE A 345 13.44 -5.74 16.84
C PHE A 345 14.31 -4.70 16.14
N ASN A 346 15.05 -3.88 16.88
CA ASN A 346 15.98 -2.90 16.34
C ASN A 346 17.11 -3.55 15.52
N GLU A 347 17.66 -4.67 16.01
CA GLU A 347 18.63 -5.47 15.26
C GLU A 347 18.03 -5.98 13.94
N PHE A 348 16.77 -6.42 13.96
CA PHE A 348 16.06 -6.79 12.74
C PHE A 348 15.88 -5.58 11.79
N LEU A 349 15.49 -4.41 12.29
CA LEU A 349 15.27 -3.22 11.45
C LEU A 349 16.53 -2.83 10.67
N VAL A 350 17.70 -2.84 11.32
CA VAL A 350 18.98 -2.49 10.70
C VAL A 350 19.69 -3.68 10.03
N SER A 351 19.11 -4.88 10.14
CA SER A 351 19.63 -6.05 9.41
C SER A 351 19.35 -5.93 7.92
N GLY A 352 20.24 -6.50 7.11
CA GLY A 352 20.06 -6.55 5.66
C GLY A 352 21.35 -6.88 4.94
N ASN A 353 21.24 -7.06 3.62
CA ASN A 353 22.39 -7.39 2.78
C ASN A 353 23.11 -6.09 2.36
N HIS A 354 23.81 -5.48 3.31
CA HIS A 354 24.54 -4.24 3.10
C HIS A 354 26.02 -4.52 2.82
N PRO A 355 26.71 -3.71 1.99
CA PRO A 355 28.16 -3.78 1.86
C PRO A 355 28.85 -3.57 3.23
N PRO A 356 30.00 -4.21 3.50
CA PRO A 356 30.74 -4.03 4.76
C PRO A 356 31.08 -2.56 5.09
N THR A 357 31.18 -1.70 4.07
CA THR A 357 31.42 -0.26 4.21
C THR A 357 30.29 0.50 4.90
N MET A 358 29.08 -0.08 4.99
CA MET A 358 27.94 0.53 5.68
C MET A 358 27.99 0.36 7.20
N GLY A 359 28.94 -0.40 7.75
CA GLY A 359 29.07 -0.66 9.19
C GLY A 359 29.01 0.60 10.08
N PRO A 360 29.74 1.69 9.79
CA PRO A 360 29.64 2.94 10.56
C PRO A 360 28.25 3.58 10.50
N TYR A 361 27.58 3.54 9.34
CA TYR A 361 26.25 4.10 9.18
C TYR A 361 25.20 3.27 9.92
N ILE A 362 25.29 1.94 9.88
CA ILE A 362 24.45 1.03 10.67
C ILE A 362 24.60 1.33 12.17
N LYS A 363 25.84 1.45 12.66
CA LYS A 363 26.11 1.81 14.07
C LYS A 363 25.52 3.17 14.44
N PHE A 364 25.64 4.16 13.54
CA PHE A 364 25.05 5.48 13.74
C PHE A 364 23.52 5.40 13.84
N VAL A 365 22.84 4.72 12.91
CA VAL A 365 21.39 4.54 12.94
C VAL A 365 20.96 3.76 14.19
N HIS A 366 21.61 2.65 14.48
CA HIS A 366 21.32 1.82 15.64
C HIS A 366 21.46 2.60 16.96
N SER A 367 22.44 3.51 17.08
CA SER A 367 22.62 4.34 18.28
C SER A 367 21.48 5.32 18.56
N MET A 368 20.63 5.59 17.57
CA MET A 368 19.44 6.45 17.73
C MET A 368 18.18 5.66 18.10
N LEU A 369 18.19 4.32 17.95
CA LEU A 369 17.04 3.49 18.23
C LEU A 369 16.87 3.29 19.75
N ARG A 370 15.68 3.64 20.24
CA ARG A 370 15.25 3.38 21.61
C ARG A 370 14.78 1.93 21.75
N SER A 371 14.75 1.41 22.98
CA SER A 371 14.36 0.04 23.29
C SER A 371 13.49 -0.08 24.54
N ASP A 372 12.82 1.02 24.90
CA ASP A 372 12.01 1.20 26.11
C ASP A 372 10.54 1.53 25.80
N HIS A 373 10.08 1.32 24.56
CA HIS A 373 8.70 1.51 24.19
C HIS A 373 7.83 0.34 24.66
N ARG A 374 6.55 0.62 24.87
CA ARG A 374 5.57 -0.45 25.15
C ARG A 374 5.32 -1.26 23.89
N ILE A 375 5.15 -2.57 24.05
CA ILE A 375 4.69 -3.45 22.98
C ILE A 375 3.16 -3.52 23.04
N VAL A 376 2.51 -3.20 21.92
CA VAL A 376 1.06 -3.10 21.80
C VAL A 376 0.59 -3.75 20.50
N MET A 377 -0.71 -4.05 20.41
CA MET A 377 -1.31 -4.42 19.13
C MET A 377 -1.38 -3.21 18.20
N THR A 378 -1.00 -3.42 16.95
CA THR A 378 -0.99 -2.42 15.87
C THR A 378 -1.64 -3.03 14.63
N HIS A 379 -2.24 -2.19 13.77
CA HIS A 379 -2.68 -2.55 12.42
C HIS A 379 -1.49 -2.57 11.45
N GLY A 380 -0.52 -1.66 11.60
CA GLY A 380 0.73 -1.66 10.82
C GLY A 380 0.59 -1.29 9.34
N ASP A 381 -0.63 -0.96 8.87
CA ASP A 381 -0.92 -0.46 7.51
C ASP A 381 -2.13 0.49 7.51
N LEU A 382 -2.25 1.35 8.55
CA LEU A 382 -3.40 2.24 8.70
C LEU A 382 -3.39 3.39 7.68
N HIS A 383 -3.98 3.11 6.52
CA HIS A 383 -4.12 4.04 5.41
C HIS A 383 -5.59 4.23 5.02
N PRO A 384 -5.98 5.35 4.38
CA PRO A 384 -7.38 5.60 3.99
C PRO A 384 -8.00 4.49 3.13
N ARG A 385 -7.20 3.77 2.33
CA ARG A 385 -7.68 2.62 1.55
C ARG A 385 -8.15 1.43 2.41
N ASN A 386 -7.66 1.35 3.65
CA ASN A 386 -7.90 0.26 4.60
C ASN A 386 -8.91 0.64 5.69
N ILE A 387 -9.48 1.85 5.62
CA ILE A 387 -10.50 2.35 6.54
C ILE A 387 -11.83 2.39 5.79
N MET A 388 -12.82 1.64 6.27
CA MET A 388 -14.16 1.61 5.71
C MET A 388 -15.03 2.63 6.45
N VAL A 389 -15.78 3.42 5.69
CA VAL A 389 -16.71 4.41 6.22
C VAL A 389 -18.07 4.33 5.53
N SER A 390 -19.11 4.72 6.25
CA SER A 390 -20.47 4.88 5.71
C SER A 390 -21.07 6.19 6.21
N LYS A 391 -21.97 6.78 5.41
CA LYS A 391 -22.81 7.89 5.86
C LYS A 391 -24.12 7.31 6.39
N ASP A 392 -24.46 7.65 7.62
CA ASP A 392 -25.74 7.27 8.21
C ASP A 392 -26.88 8.16 7.66
N ARG A 393 -28.12 7.85 8.03
CA ARG A 393 -29.33 8.54 7.56
C ARG A 393 -29.34 10.02 7.94
N ASP A 394 -28.75 10.36 9.08
CA ASP A 394 -28.57 11.72 9.58
C ASP A 394 -27.38 12.47 8.92
N GLN A 395 -26.76 11.87 7.89
CA GLN A 395 -25.57 12.35 7.19
C GLN A 395 -24.29 12.33 8.05
N SER A 396 -24.30 11.76 9.25
CA SER A 396 -23.08 11.55 10.02
C SER A 396 -22.20 10.48 9.36
N ILE A 397 -20.89 10.74 9.29
CA ILE A 397 -19.93 9.77 8.79
C ILE A 397 -19.44 8.87 9.93
N ARG A 398 -19.47 7.56 9.71
CA ARG A 398 -19.05 6.55 10.68
C ARG A 398 -17.98 5.63 10.10
N VAL A 399 -16.94 5.35 10.88
CA VAL A 399 -15.99 4.27 10.60
C VAL A 399 -16.69 2.92 10.83
N THR A 400 -16.82 2.13 9.77
CA THR A 400 -17.50 0.84 9.79
C THR A 400 -16.54 -0.34 9.89
N GLY A 401 -15.25 -0.14 9.60
CA GLY A 401 -14.23 -1.14 9.87
C GLY A 401 -12.82 -0.80 9.39
N LEU A 402 -11.86 -1.53 9.94
CA LEU A 402 -10.46 -1.56 9.53
C LEU A 402 -10.20 -2.90 8.84
N VAL A 403 -9.67 -2.86 7.62
CA VAL A 403 -9.43 -4.03 6.77
C VAL A 403 -7.95 -4.14 6.39
N ASP A 404 -7.54 -5.30 5.88
CA ASP A 404 -6.16 -5.57 5.46
C ASP A 404 -5.14 -5.59 6.62
N TRP A 405 -5.38 -6.51 7.56
CA TRP A 405 -4.56 -6.77 8.74
C TRP A 405 -3.31 -7.60 8.45
N GLU A 406 -2.86 -7.67 7.20
CA GLU A 406 -1.72 -8.51 6.79
C GLU A 406 -0.37 -8.07 7.38
N LEU A 407 -0.29 -6.83 7.89
CA LEU A 407 0.84 -6.28 8.63
C LEU A 407 0.52 -6.04 10.12
N GLY A 408 -0.69 -6.36 10.56
CA GLY A 408 -1.12 -6.15 11.95
C GLY A 408 -0.44 -7.13 12.89
N GLY A 409 -0.22 -6.75 14.15
CA GLY A 409 0.48 -7.60 15.11
C GLY A 409 0.99 -6.83 16.34
N ALA A 410 1.79 -7.51 17.16
CA ALA A 410 2.39 -6.94 18.37
C ALA A 410 3.73 -6.25 18.03
N TYR A 411 3.78 -4.93 18.15
CA TYR A 411 4.97 -4.12 17.81
C TYR A 411 5.18 -2.99 18.83
N PRO A 412 6.36 -2.35 18.85
CA PRO A 412 6.56 -1.12 19.62
C PRO A 412 5.48 -0.07 19.29
N GLU A 413 4.99 0.65 20.28
CA GLU A 413 3.85 1.59 20.14
C GLU A 413 4.06 2.70 19.10
N TYR A 414 5.32 3.03 18.76
CA TYR A 414 5.62 3.99 17.70
C TYR A 414 5.33 3.46 16.29
N TRP A 415 5.28 2.14 16.12
CA TRP A 415 5.23 1.48 14.82
C TRP A 415 3.98 1.85 14.00
N GLU A 416 2.83 1.98 14.65
CA GLU A 416 1.60 2.44 13.97
C GLU A 416 1.78 3.83 13.36
N PHE A 417 2.40 4.74 14.11
CA PHE A 417 2.61 6.12 13.68
C PHE A 417 3.58 6.20 12.49
N THR A 418 4.69 5.47 12.55
CA THR A 418 5.67 5.46 11.46
C THR A 418 5.09 4.84 10.20
N LYS A 419 4.42 3.68 10.31
CA LYS A 419 3.84 3.00 9.15
C LYS A 419 2.67 3.75 8.51
N SER A 420 1.87 4.48 9.29
CA SER A 420 0.82 5.35 8.76
C SER A 420 1.35 6.50 7.87
N LEU A 421 2.64 6.84 8.02
CA LEU A 421 3.31 7.88 7.24
C LEU A 421 4.11 7.35 6.04
N ASN A 422 4.21 6.03 5.85
CA ASN A 422 5.01 5.45 4.76
C ASN A 422 4.54 5.84 3.35
N THR A 423 3.27 6.21 3.19
CA THR A 423 2.72 6.67 1.90
C THR A 423 2.71 8.20 1.75
N MET A 424 3.31 8.92 2.71
CA MET A 424 3.44 10.38 2.67
C MET A 424 4.31 10.86 1.50
N LEU A 425 5.24 10.03 0.98
CA LEU A 425 6.17 10.45 -0.07
C LEU A 425 6.12 9.52 -1.32
N PRO A 426 6.18 10.08 -2.55
CA PRO A 426 5.97 11.51 -2.84
C PRO A 426 4.54 11.87 -2.44
N VAL A 427 4.34 13.06 -1.84
CA VAL A 427 3.03 13.54 -1.33
C VAL A 427 1.96 13.25 -2.37
N ARG A 428 1.27 12.11 -2.19
CA ARG A 428 0.09 11.81 -3.00
C ARG A 428 -0.94 12.81 -2.51
N THR A 429 -1.53 13.52 -3.46
CA THR A 429 -2.49 14.60 -3.22
C THR A 429 -3.43 14.26 -2.07
N GLY A 430 -3.31 14.96 -0.94
CA GLY A 430 -4.15 14.71 0.23
C GLY A 430 -3.60 15.33 1.50
N ASP A 431 -4.52 15.74 2.36
CA ASP A 431 -4.27 16.28 3.70
C ASP A 431 -4.39 15.20 4.80
N TRP A 432 -4.52 13.91 4.45
CA TRP A 432 -4.68 12.78 5.39
C TRP A 432 -3.68 12.79 6.55
N VAL A 433 -2.41 13.10 6.25
CA VAL A 433 -1.33 13.16 7.25
C VAL A 433 -1.60 14.15 8.38
N PHE A 434 -2.43 15.17 8.15
CA PHE A 434 -2.84 16.15 9.16
C PHE A 434 -4.02 15.66 10.03
N PHE A 435 -4.71 14.60 9.61
CA PHE A 435 -5.86 14.00 10.29
C PHE A 435 -5.57 12.62 10.87
N LEU A 436 -4.28 12.28 11.04
CA LEU A 436 -3.88 11.04 11.70
C LEU A 436 -4.38 10.97 13.17
N PRO A 437 -4.87 9.81 13.63
CA PRO A 437 -5.47 9.64 14.97
C PRO A 437 -4.39 9.59 16.07
N HIS A 438 -3.83 10.76 16.37
CA HIS A 438 -2.70 10.89 17.27
C HIS A 438 -3.00 10.61 18.75
N LYS A 439 -4.25 10.70 19.23
CA LYS A 439 -4.56 10.38 20.62
C LYS A 439 -4.51 8.87 20.82
N GLY A 440 -5.06 8.11 19.88
CA GLY A 440 -5.05 6.66 19.93
C GLY A 440 -3.73 6.04 19.52
N MET A 441 -3.08 6.57 18.48
CA MET A 441 -1.81 6.01 18.00
C MET A 441 -0.54 6.66 18.57
N GLY A 442 -0.67 7.74 19.34
CA GLY A 442 0.47 8.52 19.82
C GLY A 442 1.16 9.34 18.70
N LYS A 443 2.17 10.11 19.09
CA LYS A 443 2.96 10.96 18.19
C LYS A 443 4.44 10.65 18.36
N TYR A 444 5.07 10.16 17.31
CA TYR A 444 6.44 9.63 17.35
C TYR A 444 7.30 10.19 16.22
N PHE A 445 7.44 11.53 16.21
CA PHE A 445 8.16 12.24 15.15
C PHE A 445 9.66 11.93 15.14
N ALA A 446 10.26 11.71 16.32
CA ALA A 446 11.66 11.33 16.42
C ALA A 446 11.89 9.95 15.81
N GLU A 447 11.06 8.98 16.16
CA GLU A 447 11.08 7.61 15.65
C GLU A 447 10.80 7.58 14.14
N PHE A 448 9.86 8.39 13.65
CA PHE A 448 9.64 8.55 12.22
C PHE A 448 10.87 9.13 11.50
N ALA A 449 11.50 10.16 12.05
CA ALA A 449 12.72 10.73 11.47
C ALA A 449 13.87 9.70 11.46
N ILE A 450 13.99 8.89 12.51
CA ILE A 450 14.96 7.79 12.58
C ILE A 450 14.62 6.71 11.53
N ASP A 451 13.34 6.36 11.37
CA ASP A 451 12.88 5.36 10.40
C ASP A 451 13.21 5.77 8.94
N GLN A 452 13.26 7.07 8.64
CA GLN A 452 13.75 7.57 7.34
C GLN A 452 15.25 7.29 7.10
N PHE A 453 16.06 7.15 8.15
CA PHE A 453 17.44 6.66 8.01
C PHE A 453 17.49 5.14 7.88
N VAL A 454 16.64 4.42 8.61
CA VAL A 454 16.52 2.96 8.46
C VAL A 454 16.10 2.62 7.03
N GLU A 455 15.22 3.41 6.41
CA GLU A 455 14.77 3.21 5.03
C GLU A 455 15.96 3.11 4.07
N LYS A 456 16.95 4.00 4.23
CA LYS A 456 18.16 4.03 3.39
C LYS A 456 19.09 2.84 3.59
N LEU A 457 18.95 2.09 4.68
CA LEU A 457 19.68 0.84 4.86
C LEU A 457 19.10 -0.24 3.94
N VAL A 458 17.77 -0.34 3.91
CA VAL A 458 17.06 -1.53 3.44
C VAL A 458 16.32 -1.35 2.11
N SER A 459 16.44 -0.15 1.51
CA SER A 459 15.92 0.20 0.18
C SER A 459 16.75 -0.36 -0.97
#